data_AF-A0A4Q3CAP3-F1
#
_entry.id   AF-A0A4Q3CAP3-F1
#
_cell.length_a   1.000
_cell.length_b   1.000
_cell.length_c   1.000
_cell.angle_alpha   90.00
_cell.angle_beta   90.00
_cell.angle_gamma   90.00
#
_symmetry.space_group_name_H-M   'P 1'
#
loop_
_entity.id
_entity.type
_entity.pdbx_description
1 polymer ?
#
loop_
_entity_poly.entity_id
_entity_poly.type
_entity_poly.pdbx_seq_one_letter_code
_entity_poly.pdbx_strand_id
1 'polypeptide(L)'
;MAEFVLPKNSKIKKGTSYKATGAKEPKSFKIYRYDPDSGENPRYDTYEIDLAECGPMILDALIKIKNEDDSTLTFRRSCREGICGS
;
A
#
# COMPACT_ATOMS: atom_id res chain seq x y z
N MET A 1 -5.69 -18.79 31.29
CA MET A 1 -5.53 -18.59 29.84
C MET A 1 -5.35 -17.10 29.61
N ALA A 2 -4.18 -16.64 29.17
CA ALA A 2 -3.99 -15.22 28.84
C ALA A 2 -4.54 -14.96 27.44
N GLU A 3 -5.49 -14.04 27.32
CA GLU A 3 -5.95 -13.58 26.02
C GLU A 3 -4.93 -12.59 25.45
N PHE A 4 -4.12 -13.04 24.49
CA PHE A 4 -3.21 -12.17 23.74
C PHE A 4 -4.00 -11.36 22.69
N VAL A 5 -4.74 -10.36 23.15
CA VAL A 5 -5.46 -9.44 22.26
C VAL A 5 -4.56 -8.25 21.95
N LEU A 6 -4.53 -7.86 20.68
CA LEU A 6 -3.83 -6.65 20.26
C LEU A 6 -4.35 -5.42 21.03
N PRO A 7 -3.46 -4.51 21.47
CA PRO A 7 -3.84 -3.23 22.06
C PRO A 7 -4.87 -2.48 21.20
N LYS A 8 -5.69 -1.63 21.83
CA LYS A 8 -6.78 -0.91 21.15
C LYS A 8 -6.34 -0.12 19.92
N ASN A 9 -5.09 0.34 19.87
CA ASN A 9 -4.50 1.14 18.78
C ASN A 9 -3.62 0.33 17.81
N SER A 10 -3.65 -1.01 17.92
CA SER A 10 -2.87 -1.91 17.07
C SER A 10 -3.74 -2.92 16.31
N LYS A 11 -5.07 -2.73 16.30
CA LYS A 11 -6.00 -3.62 15.61
C LYS A 11 -6.17 -3.16 14.17
N ILE A 12 -5.69 -3.96 13.22
CA ILE A 12 -5.75 -3.60 11.81
C ILE A 12 -7.20 -3.64 11.29
N LYS A 13 -7.66 -2.53 10.72
CA LYS A 13 -8.99 -2.38 10.11
C LYS A 13 -8.94 -2.64 8.60
N LYS A 14 -10.11 -2.87 7.99
CA LYS A 14 -10.26 -2.81 6.53
C LYS A 14 -10.27 -1.35 6.11
N GLY A 15 -9.47 -0.99 5.11
CA GLY A 15 -9.38 0.35 4.56
C GLY A 15 -10.05 0.47 3.19
N THR A 16 -9.55 1.39 2.38
CA THR A 16 -10.13 1.78 1.09
C THR A 16 -9.70 0.83 -0.03
N SER A 17 -10.59 0.61 -0.99
CA SER A 17 -10.32 -0.21 -2.18
C SER A 17 -10.35 0.67 -3.43
N TYR A 18 -9.23 0.74 -4.14
CA TYR A 18 -9.08 1.43 -5.42
C TYR A 18 -9.10 0.39 -6.54
N LYS A 19 -10.01 0.56 -7.49
CA LYS A 19 -10.18 -0.35 -8.63
C LYS A 19 -9.62 0.29 -9.90
N ALA A 20 -8.85 -0.47 -10.67
CA ALA A 20 -8.43 -0.05 -12.00
C ALA A 20 -9.60 -0.21 -12.98
N THR A 21 -10.00 0.88 -13.64
CA THR A 21 -11.06 0.82 -14.65
C THR A 21 -10.42 0.56 -16.02
N GLY A 22 -10.69 -0.60 -16.62
CA GLY A 22 -10.20 -0.95 -17.95
C GLY A 22 -8.80 -1.59 -18.00
N ALA A 23 -8.32 -2.14 -16.88
CA ALA A 23 -7.05 -2.84 -16.84
C ALA A 23 -7.03 -4.10 -17.72
N LYS A 24 -5.96 -4.28 -18.49
CA LYS A 24 -5.71 -5.49 -19.29
C LYS A 24 -5.23 -6.64 -18.41
N GLU A 25 -4.34 -6.35 -17.47
CA GLU A 25 -3.77 -7.32 -16.53
C GLU A 25 -3.87 -6.79 -15.10
N PRO A 26 -5.07 -6.81 -14.48
CA PRO A 26 -5.27 -6.27 -13.14
C PRO A 26 -4.53 -7.08 -12.07
N LYS A 27 -3.84 -6.38 -11.17
CA LYS A 27 -3.21 -6.94 -9.98
C LYS A 27 -3.54 -6.12 -8.74
N SER A 28 -4.04 -6.80 -7.71
CA SER A 28 -4.34 -6.17 -6.43
C SER A 28 -3.15 -6.19 -5.48
N PHE A 29 -2.81 -5.02 -4.93
CA PHE A 29 -1.81 -4.78 -3.92
C PHE A 29 -2.49 -4.40 -2.60
N LYS A 30 -2.23 -5.18 -1.55
CA LYS A 30 -2.72 -4.89 -0.21
C LYS A 30 -1.64 -4.15 0.58
N ILE A 31 -1.86 -2.87 0.84
CA ILE A 31 -0.88 -1.97 1.44
C ILE A 31 -1.29 -1.62 2.86
N TYR A 32 -0.34 -1.75 3.79
CA TYR A 32 -0.52 -1.31 5.17
C TYR A 32 -0.47 0.21 5.24
N ARG A 33 -1.48 0.80 5.86
CA ARG A 33 -1.62 2.25 6.04
C ARG A 33 -1.75 2.57 7.51
N TYR A 34 -0.95 3.53 7.94
CA TYR A 34 -1.03 4.10 9.28
C TYR A 34 -0.70 5.58 9.18
N ASP A 35 -1.56 6.41 9.75
CA ASP A 35 -1.37 7.84 9.87
C ASP A 35 -1.22 8.17 11.36
N PRO A 36 0.00 8.56 11.82
CA PRO A 36 0.27 8.86 13.22
C PRO A 36 -0.49 10.09 13.73
N ASP A 37 -0.90 11.01 12.85
CA ASP A 37 -1.57 12.25 13.24
C ASP A 37 -3.08 12.07 13.40
N SER A 38 -3.65 11.07 12.73
CA SER A 38 -5.10 10.78 12.76
C SER A 38 -5.61 10.21 14.09
N GLY A 39 -4.73 9.61 14.90
CA GLY A 39 -5.11 8.84 16.09
C GLY A 39 -5.88 7.55 15.78
N GLU A 40 -6.03 7.17 14.51
CA GLU A 40 -6.75 5.97 14.10
C GLU A 40 -5.90 4.70 14.21
N ASN A 41 -6.57 3.56 14.17
CA ASN A 41 -5.91 2.28 14.05
C ASN A 41 -5.34 2.09 12.64
N PRO A 42 -4.27 1.28 12.48
CA PRO A 42 -3.79 0.89 11.17
C PRO A 42 -4.87 0.23 10.32
N ARG A 43 -4.76 0.36 9.01
CA ARG A 43 -5.69 -0.25 8.05
C ARG A 43 -4.96 -0.89 6.88
N TYR A 44 -5.66 -1.79 6.18
CA TYR A 44 -5.21 -2.31 4.90
C TYR A 44 -6.04 -1.71 3.77
N ASP A 45 -5.35 -1.01 2.87
CA ASP A 45 -5.92 -0.54 1.62
C ASP A 45 -5.57 -1.50 0.50
N THR A 46 -6.48 -1.62 -0.47
CA THR A 46 -6.28 -2.45 -1.65
C THR A 46 -6.23 -1.57 -2.88
N TYR A 47 -5.17 -1.67 -3.65
CA TYR A 47 -5.00 -0.95 -4.92
C TYR A 47 -4.92 -1.95 -6.05
N GLU A 48 -5.82 -1.84 -7.02
CA GLU A 48 -5.77 -2.62 -8.25
C GLU A 48 -5.03 -1.82 -9.32
N ILE A 49 -3.98 -2.41 -9.89
CA ILE A 49 -3.11 -1.77 -10.88
C ILE A 49 -3.02 -2.65 -12.12
N ASP A 50 -3.02 -2.04 -13.30
CA ASP A 50 -2.76 -2.74 -14.56
C ASP A 50 -1.25 -3.01 -14.71
N LEU A 51 -0.87 -4.29 -14.76
CA LEU A 51 0.52 -4.70 -14.98
C LEU A 51 0.99 -4.40 -16.40
N ALA A 52 0.09 -4.28 -17.38
CA ALA A 52 0.47 -3.92 -18.74
C ALA A 52 0.98 -2.46 -18.85
N GLU A 53 0.60 -1.60 -17.91
CA GLU A 53 1.01 -0.19 -17.82
C GLU A 53 1.94 0.08 -16.63
N CYS A 54 2.50 -0.97 -16.04
CA CYS A 54 3.40 -0.89 -14.90
C CYS A 54 4.76 -1.50 -15.23
N GLY A 55 5.83 -0.93 -14.66
CA GLY A 55 7.14 -1.57 -14.69
C GLY A 55 7.13 -2.92 -13.98
N PRO A 56 8.12 -3.78 -14.24
CA PRO A 56 8.14 -5.15 -13.73
C PRO A 56 8.37 -5.25 -12.23
N MET A 57 8.83 -4.18 -11.56
CA MET A 57 9.17 -4.21 -10.14
C MET A 57 8.01 -3.73 -9.27
N ILE A 58 7.93 -4.26 -8.04
CA ILE A 58 6.95 -3.79 -7.04
C ILE A 58 7.13 -2.29 -6.73
N LEU A 59 8.36 -1.79 -6.78
CA LEU A 59 8.63 -0.36 -6.59
C LEU A 59 7.93 0.50 -7.66
N ASP A 60 7.85 0.01 -8.91
CA ASP A 60 7.17 0.71 -9.99
C ASP A 60 5.66 0.80 -9.69
N ALA A 61 5.07 -0.28 -9.20
CA ALA A 61 3.67 -0.30 -8.78
C ALA A 61 3.40 0.67 -7.61
N LEU A 62 4.28 0.70 -6.60
CA LEU A 62 4.17 1.64 -5.48
C LEU A 62 4.27 3.11 -5.92
N ILE A 63 5.17 3.40 -6.88
CA ILE A 63 5.30 4.74 -7.46
C ILE A 63 4.06 5.11 -8.28
N LYS A 64 3.54 4.18 -9.10
CA LYS A 64 2.32 4.40 -9.89
C LYS A 64 1.12 4.70 -8.98
N ILE A 65 0.90 3.88 -7.95
CA ILE A 65 -0.15 4.11 -6.94
C ILE A 65 -0.01 5.51 -6.33
N LYS A 66 1.20 5.91 -5.94
CA LYS A 66 1.42 7.23 -5.33
C LYS A 66 1.15 8.38 -6.30
N ASN A 67 1.46 8.22 -7.57
CA ASN A 67 1.34 9.30 -8.55
C ASN A 67 -0.07 9.44 -9.12
N GLU A 68 -0.78 8.33 -9.33
CA GLU A 68 -2.04 8.29 -10.07
C GLU A 68 -3.27 8.11 -9.16
N ASP A 69 -3.17 7.27 -8.13
CA ASP A 69 -4.34 6.90 -7.30
C ASP A 69 -4.38 7.63 -5.94
N ASP A 70 -3.25 7.64 -5.21
CA ASP A 70 -3.18 8.14 -3.84
C ASP A 70 -1.81 8.72 -3.47
N SER A 71 -1.70 10.05 -3.59
CA SER A 71 -0.49 10.81 -3.24
C SER A 71 -0.12 10.78 -1.76
N THR A 72 -1.02 10.33 -0.87
CA THR A 72 -0.75 10.20 0.57
C THR A 72 0.00 8.92 0.93
N LEU A 73 0.14 7.97 0.00
CA LEU A 73 0.95 6.77 0.20
C LEU A 73 2.43 7.14 0.38
N THR A 74 3.05 6.68 1.46
CA THR A 74 4.43 7.04 1.80
C THR A 74 5.29 5.79 2.02
N PHE A 75 6.44 5.76 1.35
CA PHE A 75 7.44 4.68 1.44
C PHE A 75 8.82 5.26 1.17
N ARG A 76 9.88 4.56 1.62
CA ARG A 76 11.26 4.93 1.35
C ARG A 76 11.72 4.29 0.04
N ARG A 77 12.51 5.04 -0.72
CA ARG A 77 13.14 4.59 -1.97
C ARG A 77 14.29 5.52 -2.33
N SER A 78 15.30 4.99 -3.01
CA SER A 78 16.39 5.82 -3.55
C SER A 78 16.95 5.23 -4.85
N CYS A 79 17.77 4.18 -4.74
CA CYS A 79 18.64 3.68 -5.80
C CYS A 79 17.98 2.85 -6.89
N ARG A 80 16.74 2.36 -6.73
CA ARG A 80 15.96 1.55 -7.71
C ARG A 80 16.66 0.29 -8.28
N GLU A 81 17.81 -0.09 -7.74
CA GLU A 81 18.63 -1.25 -8.18
C GLU A 81 19.08 -2.15 -7.02
N GLY A 82 18.51 -1.95 -5.83
CA GLY A 82 18.69 -2.87 -4.70
C GLY A 82 19.96 -2.70 -3.86
N ILE A 83 20.71 -1.60 -4.04
CA ILE A 83 22.00 -1.39 -3.32
C ILE A 83 21.88 -0.59 -2.02
N CYS A 84 20.93 0.33 -1.92
CA CYS A 84 20.86 1.36 -0.88
C CYS A 84 20.08 0.95 0.38
N GLY A 85 19.38 -0.19 0.37
CA GLY A 85 18.61 -0.69 1.52
C GLY A 85 17.44 0.20 1.98
N SER A 86 17.04 1.18 1.16
CA SER A 86 15.91 2.09 1.42
C SER A 86 14.56 1.41 1.26
#